data_AF-A0A3C1YFU1-F1
#
_entry.id   AF-A0A3C1YFU1-F1
#
_cell.length_a   1.000
_cell.length_b   1.000
_cell.length_c   1.000
_cell.angle_alpha   90.00
_cell.angle_beta   90.00
_cell.angle_gamma   90.00
#
_symmetry.space_group_name_H-M   'P 1'
#
loop_
_entity.id
_entity.type
_entity.pdbx_description
1 polymer ?
#
loop_
_entity_poly.entity_id
_entity_poly.type
_entity_poly.pdbx_seq_one_letter_code
_entity_poly.pdbx_strand_id
1 'polypeptide(L)'
;MLRAPAAGVFRAQRSIGDLVQAGETVAFVDGVPVVAAIDGMVRGMLFNGLPVEQGMKVGDLDPRGREANCHTISDKARSVSGGVLEAIMHLWFKQGKALH
;
A
#
# COMPACT_ATOMS: atom_id res chain seq x y z
N MET A 1 4.43 7.41 2.67
CA MET A 1 3.62 6.58 1.72
C MET A 1 4.53 5.60 1.00
N LEU A 2 4.08 4.37 0.80
CA LEU A 2 4.84 3.30 0.12
C LEU A 2 4.42 3.20 -1.35
N ARG A 3 5.40 3.01 -2.24
CA ARG A 3 5.17 2.92 -3.68
C ARG A 3 5.75 1.64 -4.26
N ALA A 4 5.08 1.07 -5.25
CA ALA A 4 5.58 -0.08 -5.99
C ALA A 4 6.84 0.31 -6.78
N PRO A 5 7.97 -0.41 -6.62
CA PRO A 5 9.20 -0.12 -7.36
C PRO A 5 9.12 -0.56 -8.84
N ALA A 6 8.23 -1.51 -9.15
CA ALA A 6 8.01 -2.05 -10.49
C ALA A 6 6.53 -2.41 -10.67
N ALA A 7 6.10 -2.69 -11.91
CA ALA A 7 4.81 -3.31 -12.17
C ALA A 7 4.89 -4.83 -11.91
N GLY A 8 3.82 -5.43 -11.41
CA GLY A 8 3.79 -6.86 -11.11
C GLY A 8 2.83 -7.22 -9.98
N VAL A 9 2.99 -8.39 -9.38
CA VAL A 9 2.09 -8.87 -8.32
C VAL A 9 2.59 -8.42 -6.95
N PHE A 10 1.76 -7.66 -6.23
CA PHE A 10 2.07 -7.21 -4.87
C PHE A 10 1.94 -8.35 -3.85
N ARG A 11 2.93 -8.46 -2.97
CA ARG A 11 3.00 -9.41 -1.86
C ARG A 11 3.52 -8.69 -0.62
N ALA A 12 2.64 -8.34 0.31
CA ALA A 12 3.01 -7.83 1.62
C ALA A 12 3.84 -8.86 2.40
N GLN A 13 4.91 -8.37 3.03
CA GLN A 13 5.74 -9.14 3.97
C GLN A 13 5.44 -8.71 5.41
N ARG A 14 5.02 -7.47 5.61
CA ARG A 14 4.56 -6.92 6.90
C ARG A 14 3.05 -6.85 6.97
N SER A 15 2.51 -6.71 8.17
CA SER A 15 1.08 -6.53 8.43
C SER A 15 0.78 -5.10 8.90
N ILE A 16 -0.49 -4.69 8.81
CA ILE A 16 -0.95 -3.43 9.40
C ILE A 16 -0.75 -3.50 10.92
N GLY A 17 -0.15 -2.45 11.49
CA GLY A 17 0.24 -2.36 12.90
C GLY A 17 1.72 -2.69 13.16
N ASP A 18 2.42 -3.27 12.18
CA ASP A 18 3.86 -3.52 12.31
C ASP A 18 4.65 -2.21 12.28
N LEU A 19 5.66 -2.13 13.13
CA LEU A 19 6.70 -1.11 13.05
C LEU A 19 7.72 -1.52 12.01
N VAL A 20 8.12 -0.57 11.18
CA VAL A 20 9.12 -0.73 10.14
C VAL A 20 10.13 0.40 10.22
N GLN A 21 11.37 0.12 9.84
CA GLN A 21 12.42 1.12 9.80
C GLN A 21 12.69 1.62 8.37
N ALA A 22 13.23 2.82 8.23
CA ALA A 22 13.73 3.31 6.96
C ALA A 22 14.81 2.35 6.42
N GLY A 23 14.68 1.94 5.17
CA GLY A 23 15.54 0.92 4.56
C GLY A 23 15.04 -0.52 4.75
N GLU A 24 13.99 -0.75 5.53
CA GLU A 24 13.43 -2.08 5.73
C GLU A 24 12.48 -2.49 4.59
N THR A 25 12.49 -3.77 4.21
CA THR A 25 11.55 -4.30 3.22
C THR A 25 10.20 -4.60 3.85
N VAL A 26 9.15 -3.99 3.31
CA VAL A 26 7.77 -4.10 3.83
C VAL A 26 6.88 -4.99 2.96
N ALA A 27 7.22 -5.12 1.68
CA ALA A 27 6.51 -5.93 0.70
C ALA A 27 7.42 -6.26 -0.49
N PHE A 28 6.94 -7.07 -1.41
CA PHE A 28 7.56 -7.33 -2.71
C PHE A 28 6.55 -7.09 -3.82
N VAL A 29 7.05 -6.64 -4.97
CA VAL A 29 6.30 -6.62 -6.23
C VAL A 29 7.06 -7.47 -7.23
N ASP A 30 6.50 -8.63 -7.58
CA ASP A 30 7.13 -9.60 -8.51
C ASP A 30 8.61 -9.92 -8.18
N GLY A 31 8.93 -10.00 -6.88
CA GLY A 31 10.29 -10.27 -6.38
C GLY A 31 11.15 -9.02 -6.14
N VAL A 32 10.70 -7.83 -6.54
CA VAL A 32 11.39 -6.56 -6.25
C VAL A 32 10.98 -6.04 -4.86
N PRO A 33 11.93 -5.76 -3.94
CA PRO A 33 11.60 -5.31 -2.59
C PRO A 33 11.02 -3.89 -2.59
N VAL A 34 9.88 -3.74 -1.92
CA VAL A 34 9.30 -2.45 -1.54
C VAL A 34 9.94 -2.05 -0.22
N VAL A 35 10.74 -0.98 -0.25
CA VAL A 35 11.49 -0.51 0.91
C VAL A 35 10.78 0.67 1.56
N ALA A 36 10.71 0.68 2.89
CA ALA A 36 10.24 1.82 3.66
C ALA A 36 11.22 2.99 3.54
N ALA A 37 10.73 4.16 3.12
CA ALA A 37 11.56 5.36 3.01
C ALA A 37 11.78 6.07 4.36
N ILE A 38 10.96 5.77 5.36
CA ILE A 38 10.95 6.39 6.68
C ILE A 38 10.65 5.33 7.74
N ASP A 39 11.11 5.56 8.96
CA ASP A 39 10.67 4.80 10.13
C ASP A 39 9.18 5.09 10.40
N GLY A 40 8.42 4.09 10.83
CA GLY A 40 7.02 4.29 11.15
C GLY A 40 6.22 3.02 11.37
N MET A 41 4.91 3.19 11.58
CA MET A 41 3.97 2.08 11.68
C MET A 41 3.19 1.91 10.38
N VAL A 42 3.02 0.69 9.92
CA VAL A 42 2.17 0.39 8.77
C VAL A 42 0.72 0.59 9.14
N ARG A 43 0.04 1.55 8.49
CA ARG A 43 -1.39 1.84 8.72
C ARG A 43 -2.31 1.20 7.69
N GLY A 44 -1.80 0.99 6.48
CA GLY A 44 -2.55 0.39 5.39
C GLY A 44 -1.60 -0.19 4.35
N MET A 45 -1.99 -1.31 3.77
CA MET A 45 -1.29 -1.93 2.65
C MET A 45 -2.30 -2.47 1.65
N LEU A 46 -1.85 -2.61 0.41
CA LEU A 46 -2.60 -3.27 -0.64
C LEU A 46 -2.76 -4.77 -0.32
N PHE A 47 -3.78 -5.41 -0.89
CA PHE A 47 -4.00 -6.84 -0.70
C PHE A 47 -2.97 -7.67 -1.47
N ASN A 48 -2.58 -8.81 -0.90
CA ASN A 48 -1.68 -9.75 -1.56
C ASN A 48 -2.32 -10.33 -2.82
N GLY A 49 -1.50 -10.50 -3.86
CA GLY A 49 -1.94 -11.08 -5.13
C GLY A 49 -2.52 -10.08 -6.12
N LEU A 50 -2.58 -8.79 -5.77
CA LEU A 50 -3.06 -7.76 -6.69
C LEU A 50 -1.97 -7.32 -7.67
N PRO A 51 -2.30 -7.20 -8.97
CA PRO A 51 -1.41 -6.55 -9.92
C PRO A 51 -1.32 -5.05 -9.61
N VAL A 52 -0.10 -4.53 -9.56
CA VAL A 52 0.22 -3.13 -9.34
C VAL A 52 1.11 -2.61 -10.46
N GLU A 53 1.09 -1.30 -10.69
CA GLU A 53 1.97 -0.63 -11.63
C GLU A 53 3.12 0.08 -10.90
N GLN A 54 4.21 0.34 -11.62
CA GLN A 54 5.33 1.10 -11.07
C GLN A 54 4.87 2.47 -10.56
N GLY A 55 5.28 2.84 -9.34
CA GLY A 55 4.91 4.11 -8.69
C GLY A 55 3.53 4.12 -8.03
N MET A 56 2.72 3.05 -8.20
CA MET A 56 1.41 2.89 -7.56
C MET A 56 1.57 2.91 -6.04
N LYS A 57 0.66 3.59 -5.34
CA LYS A 57 0.64 3.59 -3.88
C LYS A 57 0.20 2.19 -3.40
N VAL A 58 1.10 1.50 -2.72
CA VAL A 58 0.86 0.13 -2.21
C VAL A 58 0.71 0.07 -0.70
N GLY A 59 0.92 1.19 -0.01
CA GLY A 59 0.72 1.26 1.44
C GLY A 59 0.97 2.63 2.03
N ASP A 60 0.74 2.71 3.33
CA ASP A 60 0.84 3.92 4.14
C ASP A 60 1.62 3.64 5.44
N LEU A 61 2.56 4.55 5.73
CA LEU A 61 3.41 4.50 6.91
C LEU A 61 3.19 5.78 7.70
N ASP A 62 2.89 5.61 8.98
CA ASP A 62 2.75 6.70 9.95
C ASP A 62 4.09 6.93 10.65
N PRO A 63 4.77 8.07 10.41
CA PRO A 63 6.08 8.36 11.01
C PRO A 63 6.04 8.46 12.53
N ARG A 64 4.84 8.58 13.13
CA ARG A 64 4.69 8.65 14.59
C ARG A 64 4.87 7.28 15.27
N GLY A 65 4.91 6.19 14.51
CA GLY A 65 5.22 4.86 15.02
C GLY A 65 4.37 4.46 16.23
N ARG A 66 5.03 4.02 17.32
CA ARG A 66 4.40 3.68 18.61
C ARG A 66 3.88 4.89 19.39
N GLU A 67 4.32 6.09 19.04
CA GLU A 67 3.91 7.35 19.68
C GLU A 67 2.69 7.97 18.98
N ALA A 68 2.01 7.23 18.11
CA ALA A 68 0.69 7.56 17.60
C ALA A 68 -0.37 7.50 18.73
N ASN A 69 -0.16 8.30 19.78
CA ASN A 69 -1.09 8.51 20.87
C ASN A 69 -2.35 9.17 20.34
N CYS A 70 -3.47 8.50 20.57
CA CYS A 70 -4.83 8.73 20.12
C CYS A 70 -5.52 10.00 20.67
N HIS A 71 -4.79 11.03 21.09
CA HIS A 71 -5.33 12.13 21.89
C HIS A 71 -5.51 13.47 21.17
N THR A 72 -5.49 13.51 19.84
CA THR A 72 -5.91 14.72 19.11
C THR A 72 -6.49 14.36 17.76
N ILE A 73 -7.82 14.31 17.71
CA ILE A 73 -8.56 14.42 16.45
C ILE A 73 -8.34 15.85 15.93
N SER A 74 -7.73 15.95 14.76
CA SER A 74 -7.87 17.12 13.89
C SER A 74 -8.15 16.69 12.45
N ASP A 75 -9.40 16.27 12.27
CA ASP A 75 -10.40 16.71 11.28
C ASP A 75 -10.20 16.64 9.75
N LYS A 76 -9.04 16.44 9.12
CA LYS A 76 -9.01 16.58 7.62
C LYS A 76 -8.23 15.61 6.74
N ALA A 77 -7.54 14.63 7.30
CA ALA A 77 -6.69 13.73 6.50
C ALA A 77 -7.10 12.25 6.52
N ARG A 78 -8.39 11.96 6.76
CA ARG A 78 -9.03 10.69 6.36
C ARG A 78 -9.23 10.64 4.83
N SER A 79 -8.34 11.31 4.10
CA SER A 79 -8.40 11.57 2.68
C SER A 79 -8.11 10.27 1.94
N VAL A 80 -9.20 9.56 1.65
CA VAL A 80 -9.33 8.66 0.52
C VAL A 80 -8.48 7.38 0.63
N SER A 81 -8.80 6.54 1.61
CA SER A 81 -8.61 5.10 1.41
C SER A 81 -9.86 4.54 0.73
N GLY A 82 -9.70 4.01 -0.49
CA GLY A 82 -10.63 3.03 -1.06
C GLY A 82 -11.46 3.41 -2.30
N GLY A 83 -11.33 4.60 -2.90
CA GLY A 83 -12.23 5.00 -4.00
C GLY A 83 -11.80 4.60 -5.42
N VAL A 84 -10.49 4.55 -5.71
CA VAL A 84 -9.99 4.40 -7.10
C VAL A 84 -9.58 2.97 -7.44
N LEU A 85 -9.25 2.15 -6.43
CA LEU A 85 -8.97 0.73 -6.63
C LEU A 85 -10.24 -0.07 -7.02
N GLU A 86 -11.40 0.30 -6.45
CA GLU A 86 -12.70 -0.30 -6.83
C GLU A 86 -13.16 0.14 -8.24
N ALA A 87 -12.92 1.40 -8.63
CA ALA A 87 -13.41 1.91 -9.93
C ALA A 87 -12.63 1.39 -11.15
N ILE A 88 -11.33 1.10 -11.02
CA ILE A 88 -10.52 0.61 -12.15
C ILE A 88 -10.51 -0.93 -12.24
N MET A 89 -10.61 -1.67 -11.12
CA MET A 89 -10.86 -3.12 -11.19
C MET A 89 -12.25 -3.45 -11.78
N HIS A 90 -13.24 -2.57 -11.61
CA HIS A 90 -14.53 -2.66 -12.33
C HIS A 90 -14.40 -2.46 -13.85
N LEU A 91 -13.35 -1.79 -14.36
CA LEU A 91 -13.09 -1.59 -15.79
C LEU A 91 -12.24 -2.71 -16.40
N TRP A 92 -11.38 -3.37 -15.61
CA TRP A 92 -10.62 -4.55 -16.08
C TRP A 92 -11.43 -5.85 -16.07
N PHE A 93 -12.38 -6.06 -15.14
CA PHE A 93 -13.27 -7.22 -15.24
C PHE A 93 -14.31 -7.14 -16.37
N LYS A 94 -14.55 -5.94 -16.94
CA LYS A 94 -15.46 -5.78 -18.09
C LYS A 94 -14.78 -5.97 -19.46
N GLN A 95 -13.44 -6.00 -19.51
CA GLN A 95 -12.68 -6.29 -20.74
C GLN A 95 -12.15 -7.73 -20.81
N GLY A 96 -12.32 -8.53 -19.76
CA GLY A 96 -12.12 -10.00 -19.78
C GLY A 96 -13.20 -10.81 -20.52
N LYS A 97 -14.07 -10.16 -21.31
CA LYS A 97 -14.95 -10.82 -22.29
C LYS A 97 -14.60 -10.37 -23.72
N ALA A 98 -13.33 -10.37 -24.03
CA ALA A 98 -12.85 -10.50 -25.40
C ALA A 98 -11.60 -11.35 -25.34
N LEU A 99 -11.58 -12.46 -26.09
CA LEU A 99 -10.54 -13.50 -26.15
C LEU A 99 -10.69 -14.62 -25.10
N HIS A 100 -11.76 -15.41 -25.19
CA HIS A 100 -11.75 -16.69 -25.92
C HIS A 100 -13.18 -17.22 -26.08
#